data_AF-A0A3T0RW78-F1
#
_entry.id   AF-A0A3T0RW78-F1
#
_cell.length_a   1.000
_cell.length_b   1.000
_cell.length_c   1.000
_cell.angle_alpha   90.00
_cell.angle_beta   90.00
_cell.angle_gamma   90.00
#
_symmetry.space_group_name_H-M   'P 1'
#
loop_
_entity.id
_entity.type
_entity.pdbx_description
1 polymer ?
#
loop_
_entity_poly.entity_id
_entity_poly.type
_entity_poly.pdbx_seq_one_letter_code
_entity_poly.pdbx_strand_id
1 'polypeptide(L)'
;MSTLRRRIKAEDIQYQLDDGKYFIFDTDPTATTTTTNVENRMFSTEAHRPSLKSDSSAAAEIAKNENAQGESVITAANRLLTDLKKAYTQVLQEKEEQIVSLKGEISDLRTLVRVLESENHRLNQKINPQLAGYNSNQNLDY
;
A
#
# COMPACT_ATOMS: atom_id res chain seq x y z
N MET A 1 2.32 5.03 -10.69
CA MET A 1 1.91 4.97 -9.27
C MET A 1 3.12 4.58 -8.42
N SER A 2 3.58 5.42 -7.48
CA SER A 2 4.72 5.12 -6.59
C SER A 2 4.22 4.78 -5.19
N THR A 3 4.56 3.61 -4.66
CA THR A 3 4.11 3.16 -3.33
C THR A 3 5.01 3.71 -2.23
N LEU A 4 4.50 3.84 -1.00
CA LEU A 4 5.29 4.27 0.16
C LEU A 4 6.54 3.40 0.35
N ARG A 5 6.41 2.08 0.19
CA ARG A 5 7.53 1.13 0.24
C ARG A 5 8.64 1.44 -0.75
N ARG A 6 8.31 1.99 -1.93
CA ARG A 6 9.30 2.38 -2.94
C ARG A 6 10.09 3.62 -2.52
N ARG A 7 9.43 4.61 -1.94
CA ARG A 7 10.07 5.83 -1.41
C ARG A 7 11.02 5.53 -0.25
N ILE A 8 10.62 4.62 0.64
CA ILE A 8 11.47 4.11 1.73
C ILE A 8 12.73 3.43 1.19
N LYS A 9 12.59 2.57 0.16
CA LYS A 9 13.72 1.86 -0.46
C LYS A 9 14.63 2.74 -1.30
N ALA A 10 14.11 3.85 -1.82
CA ALA A 10 14.86 4.80 -2.65
C ALA A 10 15.55 5.88 -1.81
N GLU A 11 15.42 5.85 -0.48
CA GLU A 11 15.94 6.88 0.45
C GLU A 11 15.37 8.28 0.20
N ASP A 12 14.24 8.37 -0.51
CA ASP A 12 13.55 9.63 -0.81
C ASP A 12 12.91 10.26 0.43
N ILE A 13 12.73 9.48 1.50
CA ILE A 13 12.14 9.89 2.76
C ILE A 13 12.90 9.26 3.93
N GLN A 14 13.11 10.04 5.00
CA GLN A 14 13.66 9.50 6.24
C GLN A 14 12.57 8.72 6.99
N TYR A 15 12.94 7.54 7.48
CA TYR A 15 12.03 6.68 8.24
C TYR A 15 12.76 5.98 9.38
N GLN A 16 12.01 5.62 10.42
CA GLN A 16 12.46 4.76 11.50
C GLN A 16 11.56 3.52 11.57
N LEU A 17 12.17 2.35 11.73
CA LEU A 17 11.48 1.09 11.96
C LEU A 17 11.59 0.73 13.44
N ASP A 18 10.46 0.71 14.15
CA ASP A 18 10.40 0.32 15.56
C ASP A 18 9.21 -0.61 15.82
N ASP A 19 9.45 -1.72 16.50
CA ASP A 19 8.47 -2.80 16.77
C ASP A 19 7.60 -3.19 15.55
N GLY A 20 8.22 -3.26 14.36
CA GLY A 20 7.53 -3.61 13.11
C GLY A 20 6.66 -2.50 12.50
N LYS A 21 6.69 -1.29 13.05
CA LYS A 21 5.95 -0.11 12.56
C LYS A 21 6.91 0.90 11.94
N TYR A 22 6.47 1.51 10.83
CA TYR A 22 7.22 2.57 10.14
C TYR A 22 6.76 3.93 10.65
N PHE A 23 7.71 4.72 11.14
CA PHE A 23 7.52 6.12 11.50
C PHE A 23 8.20 6.97 10.43
N ILE A 24 7.45 7.91 9.83
CA ILE A 24 7.97 8.85 8.83
C ILE A 24 8.24 10.16 9.55
N PHE A 25 9.43 10.72 9.37
CA PHE A 25 9.73 12.03 9.91
C PHE A 25 9.16 13.10 8.98
N ASP A 26 8.30 13.97 9.50
CA ASP A 26 7.83 15.18 8.82
C ASP A 26 9.01 16.16 8.69
N THR A 27 9.86 15.89 7.72
CA THR A 27 10.89 16.81 7.27
C THR A 27 10.32 17.54 6.06
N ASP A 28 10.18 18.86 6.17
CA ASP A 28 9.86 19.70 5.02
C ASP A 28 10.89 19.39 3.91
N PRO A 29 10.47 19.07 2.67
CA PRO A 29 11.36 18.61 1.60
C PRO A 29 12.36 19.68 1.10
N THR A 30 12.50 20.80 1.81
CA THR A 30 13.44 21.87 1.53
C THR A 30 14.62 21.93 2.52
N ALA A 31 14.64 21.08 3.55
CA ALA A 31 15.71 21.06 4.54
C ALA A 31 16.22 19.63 4.75
N THR A 32 17.13 19.16 3.89
CA THR A 32 18.38 18.43 4.24
C THR A 32 19.00 17.84 2.97
N THR A 33 19.78 18.64 2.23
CA THR A 33 21.06 18.15 1.67
C THR A 33 22.04 19.32 1.55
N THR A 34 22.42 19.84 2.71
CA THR A 34 23.70 20.51 2.93
C THR A 34 24.29 19.74 4.09
N THR A 35 25.35 18.96 3.96
CA THR A 35 26.71 19.46 3.81
C THR A 35 27.64 18.27 3.51
N THR A 36 28.35 18.28 2.37
CA THR A 36 29.80 18.03 2.25
C THR A 36 30.23 18.09 0.78
N ASN A 37 31.10 19.07 0.47
CA ASN A 37 31.98 19.32 -0.69
C ASN A 37 32.14 18.18 -1.72
N VAL A 38 32.24 18.41 -3.04
CA VAL A 38 33.28 19.18 -3.75
C VAL A 38 32.77 19.63 -5.14
N GLU A 39 32.96 20.92 -5.42
CA GLU A 39 33.21 21.61 -6.71
C GLU A 39 32.52 21.19 -8.02
N ASN A 40 31.91 22.20 -8.65
CA ASN A 40 32.17 22.68 -10.03
C ASN A 40 30.96 22.68 -10.99
N ARG A 41 30.76 23.87 -11.61
CA ARG A 41 29.90 24.25 -12.74
C ARG A 41 28.40 24.39 -12.44
N MET A 42 27.84 25.60 -12.31
CA MET A 42 27.64 26.61 -13.37
C MET A 42 26.96 25.98 -14.60
N PHE A 43 25.64 26.16 -14.76
CA PHE A 43 25.04 26.78 -15.95
C PHE A 43 23.50 26.85 -15.85
N SER A 44 23.04 28.01 -16.29
CA SER A 44 21.71 28.51 -16.60
C SER A 44 20.76 27.56 -17.34
N THR A 45 19.46 27.85 -17.16
CA THR A 45 18.37 27.85 -18.17
C THR A 45 18.02 26.56 -18.91
N GLU A 46 16.71 26.47 -19.17
CA GLU A 46 16.13 26.04 -20.45
C GLU A 46 15.20 24.81 -20.35
N ALA A 47 13.93 25.09 -20.66
CA ALA A 47 12.90 24.13 -20.89
C ALA A 47 13.31 23.15 -21.99
N HIS A 48 13.30 21.84 -21.70
CA HIS A 48 13.34 20.81 -22.73
C HIS A 48 12.33 19.70 -22.40
N ARG A 49 11.18 19.82 -23.08
CA ARG A 49 10.28 18.75 -23.48
C ARG A 49 11.05 17.74 -24.34
N PRO A 50 10.95 16.41 -24.12
CA PRO A 50 11.27 15.44 -25.15
C PRO A 50 10.03 15.00 -25.91
N SER A 51 10.23 14.93 -27.22
CA SER A 51 9.32 14.53 -28.29
C SER A 51 8.98 13.03 -28.28
N LEU A 52 7.80 12.74 -28.83
CA LEU A 52 7.26 11.46 -29.29
C LEU A 52 8.22 10.68 -30.21
N LYS A 53 8.31 9.35 -30.02
CA LYS A 53 8.22 8.24 -31.01
C LYS A 53 7.80 6.98 -30.21
N SER A 54 6.56 6.46 -30.31
CA SER A 54 5.98 5.58 -31.34
C SER A 54 6.53 4.15 -31.33
N ASP A 55 5.72 3.21 -30.84
CA ASP A 55 5.54 1.80 -31.26
C ASP A 55 4.27 1.27 -30.54
N SER A 56 3.08 1.34 -31.16
CA SER A 56 2.47 0.35 -32.07
C SER A 56 1.65 -0.76 -31.36
N SER A 57 0.48 -0.41 -30.80
CA SER A 57 -0.68 -1.33 -30.70
C SER A 57 -1.99 -0.64 -30.26
N ALA A 58 -2.32 0.54 -30.80
CA ALA A 58 -3.61 1.21 -30.55
C ALA A 58 -4.17 1.95 -31.79
N ALA A 59 -3.66 1.63 -32.99
CA ALA A 59 -3.94 2.35 -34.23
C ALA A 59 -5.13 1.78 -35.03
N ALA A 60 -6.14 1.22 -34.38
CA ALA A 60 -7.32 0.69 -35.06
C ALA A 60 -8.67 1.32 -34.63
N GLU A 61 -8.72 2.25 -33.67
CA GLU A 61 -9.99 2.88 -33.27
C GLU A 61 -10.03 4.42 -33.33
N ILE A 62 -8.98 5.08 -33.84
CA ILE A 62 -8.91 6.56 -33.91
C ILE A 62 -9.17 7.08 -35.34
N ALA A 63 -10.08 6.43 -36.08
CA ALA A 63 -10.44 6.83 -37.46
C ALA A 63 -11.96 7.00 -37.67
N LYS A 64 -12.73 7.24 -36.61
CA LYS A 64 -14.15 7.60 -36.70
C LYS A 64 -14.56 8.63 -35.65
N ASN A 65 -14.08 9.88 -35.75
CA ASN A 65 -14.92 11.03 -35.34
C ASN A 65 -14.34 12.40 -35.75
N GLU A 66 -14.05 12.57 -37.05
CA GLU A 66 -14.03 13.91 -37.65
C GLU A 66 -15.45 14.28 -38.12
N ASN A 67 -16.38 14.43 -37.18
CA ASN A 67 -17.67 15.06 -37.46
C ASN A 67 -18.09 15.97 -36.29
N ALA A 68 -17.27 16.99 -36.04
CA ALA A 68 -17.52 18.03 -35.06
C ALA A 68 -18.51 19.09 -35.59
N GLN A 69 -19.71 18.66 -35.94
CA GLN A 69 -20.89 19.54 -35.99
C GLN A 69 -21.99 18.93 -35.12
N GLY A 70 -22.13 19.48 -33.91
CA GLY A 70 -23.28 19.27 -33.03
C GLY A 70 -23.43 17.83 -32.54
N GLU A 71 -22.58 17.39 -31.60
CA GLU A 71 -22.98 16.26 -30.76
C GLU A 71 -24.27 16.69 -30.04
N SER A 72 -25.41 16.08 -30.44
CA SER A 72 -26.70 16.39 -29.86
C SER A 72 -26.59 16.28 -28.34
N VAL A 73 -27.16 17.23 -27.61
CA VAL A 73 -27.17 17.24 -26.12
C VAL A 73 -27.60 15.88 -25.57
N ILE A 74 -28.49 15.19 -26.29
CA ILE A 74 -28.96 13.84 -25.97
C ILE A 74 -27.83 12.81 -26.09
N THR A 75 -27.02 12.88 -27.14
CA THR A 75 -25.86 12.00 -27.33
C THR A 75 -24.81 12.21 -26.25
N ALA A 76 -24.48 13.47 -25.94
CA ALA A 76 -23.56 13.81 -24.86
C ALA A 76 -24.07 13.34 -23.49
N ALA A 77 -25.37 13.53 -23.20
CA ALA A 77 -25.99 13.04 -21.96
C ALA A 77 -25.98 11.51 -21.86
N ASN A 78 -26.24 10.79 -22.96
CA ASN A 78 -26.18 9.34 -22.98
C ASN A 78 -24.76 8.81 -22.78
N ARG A 79 -23.75 9.48 -23.34
CA ARG A 79 -22.34 9.16 -23.11
C ARG A 79 -21.97 9.34 -21.64
N LEU A 80 -22.29 10.49 -21.04
CA LEU A 80 -22.05 10.75 -19.62
C LEU A 80 -22.79 9.73 -18.73
N LEU A 81 -24.02 9.37 -19.05
CA LEU A 81 -24.77 8.34 -18.32
C LEU A 81 -24.10 6.97 -18.42
N THR A 82 -23.54 6.64 -19.57
CA THR A 82 -22.80 5.39 -19.78
C THR A 82 -21.50 5.38 -18.97
N ASP A 83 -20.74 6.48 -19.01
CA ASP A 83 -19.51 6.65 -18.24
C ASP A 83 -19.80 6.58 -16.73
N LEU A 84 -20.90 7.21 -16.29
CA LEU A 84 -21.34 7.17 -14.90
C LEU A 84 -21.71 5.75 -14.47
N LYS A 85 -22.51 5.03 -15.27
CA LYS A 85 -22.87 3.63 -15.00
C LYS A 85 -21.61 2.76 -14.90
N LYS A 86 -20.69 2.92 -15.85
CA LYS A 86 -19.41 2.19 -15.86
C LYS A 86 -18.59 2.48 -14.60
N ALA A 87 -18.44 3.74 -14.21
CA ALA A 87 -17.72 4.13 -13.01
C ALA A 87 -18.36 3.55 -11.74
N TYR A 88 -19.69 3.58 -11.63
CA TYR A 88 -20.40 2.97 -10.50
C TYR A 88 -20.22 1.47 -10.43
N THR A 89 -20.37 0.75 -11.55
CA THR A 89 -20.14 -0.70 -11.58
C THR A 89 -18.70 -1.04 -11.23
N GLN A 90 -17.74 -0.26 -11.70
CA GLN A 90 -16.33 -0.45 -11.37
C GLN A 90 -16.08 -0.28 -9.86
N VAL A 91 -16.56 0.81 -9.26
CA VAL A 91 -16.41 1.02 -7.81
C VAL A 91 -17.10 -0.08 -7.02
N LEU A 92 -18.27 -0.54 -7.46
CA LEU A 92 -18.98 -1.63 -6.81
C LEU A 92 -18.13 -2.93 -6.82
N GLN A 93 -17.58 -3.28 -7.98
CA GLN A 93 -16.72 -4.46 -8.12
C GLN A 93 -15.45 -4.33 -7.26
N GLU A 94 -14.79 -3.17 -7.26
CA GLU A 94 -13.61 -2.93 -6.41
C GLU A 94 -13.95 -3.10 -4.91
N LYS A 95 -15.15 -2.70 -4.48
CA LYS A 95 -15.61 -2.90 -3.11
C LYS A 95 -15.92 -4.35 -2.78
N GLU A 96 -16.51 -5.10 -3.72
CA GLU A 96 -16.72 -6.53 -3.56
C GLU A 96 -15.39 -7.28 -3.41
N GLU A 97 -14.40 -6.96 -4.25
CA GLU A 97 -13.05 -7.51 -4.16
C GLU A 97 -12.37 -7.17 -2.82
N GLN A 98 -12.52 -5.92 -2.36
CA GLN A 98 -12.02 -5.49 -1.05
C GLN A 98 -12.65 -6.30 0.10
N ILE A 99 -13.96 -6.55 0.05
CA ILE A 99 -14.66 -7.36 1.05
C ILE A 99 -14.14 -8.80 1.05
N VAL A 100 -13.92 -9.40 -0.12
CA VAL A 100 -13.38 -10.76 -0.24
C VAL A 100 -11.97 -10.83 0.37
N SER A 101 -11.11 -9.87 0.06
CA SER A 101 -9.76 -9.80 0.63
C SER A 101 -9.78 -9.69 2.16
N LEU A 102 -10.59 -8.78 2.72
CA LEU A 102 -10.70 -8.58 4.16
C LEU A 102 -11.25 -9.82 4.87
N LYS A 103 -12.20 -10.55 4.25
CA LYS A 103 -12.70 -11.81 4.79
C LYS A 103 -11.59 -12.88 4.86
N GLY A 104 -10.70 -12.91 3.87
CA GLY A 104 -9.50 -13.76 3.88
C GLY A 104 -8.59 -13.43 5.06
N GLU A 105 -8.23 -12.15 5.23
CA GLU A 105 -7.38 -11.69 6.33
C GLU A 105 -7.99 -12.00 7.70
N ILE A 106 -9.31 -11.82 7.88
CA ILE A 106 -10.01 -12.21 9.12
C ILE A 106 -9.91 -13.72 9.37
N SER A 107 -10.00 -14.53 8.33
CA SER A 107 -9.87 -15.99 8.44
C SER A 107 -8.47 -16.39 8.90
N ASP A 108 -7.44 -15.77 8.33
CA ASP A 108 -6.05 -16.03 8.66
C ASP A 108 -5.74 -15.58 10.09
N LEU A 109 -6.18 -14.38 10.49
CA LEU A 109 -6.03 -13.86 11.85
C LEU A 109 -6.72 -14.77 12.88
N ARG A 110 -7.94 -15.24 12.59
CA ARG A 110 -8.63 -16.21 13.47
C ARG A 110 -7.86 -17.52 13.61
N THR A 111 -7.23 -17.97 12.53
CA THR A 111 -6.40 -19.18 12.54
C THR A 111 -5.17 -18.97 13.42
N LEU A 112 -4.50 -17.82 13.29
CA LEU A 112 -3.38 -17.46 14.14
C LEU A 112 -3.76 -17.42 15.63
N VAL A 113 -4.88 -16.78 15.96
CA VAL A 113 -5.40 -16.74 17.34
C VAL A 113 -5.59 -18.15 17.89
N ARG A 114 -6.25 -19.06 17.15
CA ARG A 114 -6.44 -20.44 17.61
C ARG A 114 -5.13 -21.17 17.87
N VAL A 115 -4.13 -21.00 17.01
CA VAL A 115 -2.81 -21.62 17.19
C VAL A 115 -2.13 -21.06 18.44
N LEU A 116 -2.15 -19.74 18.63
CA LEU A 116 -1.56 -19.08 19.79
C LEU A 116 -2.28 -19.46 21.09
N GLU A 117 -3.61 -19.50 21.10
CA GLU A 117 -4.41 -19.95 22.25
C GLU A 117 -4.11 -21.40 22.61
N SER A 118 -4.00 -22.28 21.60
CA SER A 118 -3.64 -23.69 21.80
C SER A 118 -2.24 -23.85 22.40
N GLU A 119 -1.29 -23.07 21.90
CA GLU A 119 0.09 -23.10 22.39
C GLU A 119 0.20 -22.51 23.80
N ASN A 120 -0.49 -21.40 24.07
CA ASN A 120 -0.56 -20.80 25.40
C ASN A 120 -1.19 -21.78 26.40
N HIS A 121 -2.28 -22.44 26.02
CA HIS A 121 -2.91 -23.47 26.82
C HIS A 121 -1.94 -24.63 27.13
N ARG A 122 -1.21 -25.11 26.13
CA ARG A 122 -0.18 -26.15 26.30
C ARG A 122 0.94 -25.71 27.25
N LEU A 123 1.40 -24.46 27.14
CA LEU A 123 2.44 -23.92 28.02
C LEU A 123 1.94 -23.78 29.46
N ASN A 124 0.72 -23.26 29.67
CA ASN A 124 0.10 -23.19 30.98
C ASN A 124 -0.07 -24.58 31.61
N GLN A 125 -0.45 -25.59 30.82
CA GLN A 125 -0.49 -26.98 31.30
C GLN A 125 0.89 -27.54 31.67
N LYS A 126 1.98 -27.05 31.09
CA LYS A 126 3.34 -27.49 31.46
C LYS A 126 3.88 -26.74 32.68
N ILE A 127 3.60 -25.45 32.78
CA ILE A 127 4.13 -24.58 33.83
C ILE A 127 3.40 -24.80 35.16
N ASN A 128 2.06 -24.90 35.16
CA ASN A 128 1.29 -25.10 36.39
C ASN A 128 1.68 -26.35 37.22
N PRO A 129 1.87 -27.54 36.62
CA PRO A 129 2.32 -28.70 37.39
C PRO A 129 3.79 -28.61 37.84
N GLN A 130 4.65 -27.88 37.11
CA GLN A 130 6.03 -27.63 37.56
C GLN A 130 6.07 -26.72 38.79
N LEU A 131 5.20 -25.70 38.86
CA LEU A 131 5.04 -24.86 40.05
C LEU A 131 4.45 -25.63 41.24
N ALA A 132 3.51 -26.55 40.99
CA ALA A 132 2.94 -27.42 42.03
C ALA A 132 3.98 -28.39 42.63
N GLY A 133 4.87 -28.95 41.79
CA GLY A 133 5.96 -29.81 42.23
C GLY A 133 7.11 -29.06 42.93
N TYR A 134 7.34 -27.79 42.60
CA TYR A 134 8.39 -26.99 43.24
C TYR A 134 8.01 -26.58 44.68
N ASN A 135 6.73 -26.31 44.96
CA ASN A 135 6.25 -25.94 46.30
C ASN A 135 6.19 -27.11 47.30
N SER A 136 6.10 -28.35 46.82
CA SER A 136 6.06 -29.55 47.67
C SER A 136 7.44 -30.01 48.16
N ASN A 137 8.52 -29.60 47.48
CA ASN A 137 9.90 -29.94 47.85
C ASN A 137 10.57 -28.90 48.78
N GLN A 138 9.92 -27.78 49.09
CA GLN A 138 10.44 -26.72 49.98
C GLN A 138 9.97 -26.86 51.43
N ASN A 139 9.21 -27.91 51.78
CA ASN A 139 8.55 -28.06 53.08
C ASN A 139 9.01 -29.29 53.88
N LEU A 140 10.19 -29.84 53.56
CA LEU A 140 10.73 -31.08 54.15
C LEU A 140 12.05 -30.92 54.91
N ASP A 141 12.57 -29.70 55.06
CA ASP A 141 13.73 -29.42 55.90
C ASP A 141 13.33 -28.43 57.02
N TYR A 142 12.77 -28.94 58.13
CA TYR A 142 12.89 -28.40 59.50
C TYR A 142 12.36 -29.41 60.53
#